data_AF-A0A371Q218-F1
#
_entry.id   AF-A0A371Q218-F1
#
_cell.length_a   1.000
_cell.length_b   1.000
_cell.length_c   1.000
_cell.angle_alpha   90.00
_cell.angle_beta   90.00
_cell.angle_gamma   90.00
#
_symmetry.space_group_name_H-M   'P 1'
#
loop_
_entity.id
_entity.type
_entity.pdbx_description
1 polymer ?
#
loop_
_entity_poly.entity_id
_entity_poly.type
_entity_poly.pdbx_seq_one_letter_code
_entity_poly.pdbx_strand_id
1 'polypeptide(L)'
;MGAHNPLTPPTSPSFWRSPLRGPRLTALLGMVLLAGITLLFVTGLLSYAAYNPNLAGGVNDKTPGKGLLGFYLFSWPTDPHWLYRLTQGVHVTLGIALVPILLAKLWSVIPKLFTLPPARSPGHALERVSLLLLVGGALFEFVTGILNIQLEYLFPGSFYPLHFYGAWVFIGAFAAHVVLRVPRTVRALREREDPGAAADETGLVAARPDPPTVTRRGALGLVGAGSLLLFVATAGQSIGGRWRGTALLAPHGGRDPGSGPNGFQINKTAAYVGIRSQDTGDDWRLTVEGGGRRVRLSRAELLRLPQHEAALPIACVEGWSTDDQRWSGVRLRDLAALVGLGERPPDLLVESLQLHGAFRRAALRDNQVRDPRSLLALRVGGVDLSADHGYPARIIVPAAPGVLNTKWVSRLTFGEW
;
A
#
# COMPACT_ATOMS: atom_id res chain seq x y z
N MET A 1 -56.08 7.84 21.42
CA MET A 1 -55.71 6.88 20.37
C MET A 1 -54.44 7.36 19.69
N GLY A 2 -53.27 6.91 20.16
CA GLY A 2 -52.01 7.21 19.48
C GLY A 2 -51.94 6.37 18.21
N ALA A 3 -52.03 7.02 17.05
CA ALA A 3 -51.84 6.34 15.78
C ALA A 3 -50.43 5.74 15.76
N HIS A 4 -50.34 4.41 15.84
CA HIS A 4 -49.12 3.69 15.49
C HIS A 4 -48.79 4.03 14.05
N ASN A 5 -47.87 4.98 13.84
CA ASN A 5 -47.30 5.25 12.54
C ASN A 5 -46.54 3.98 12.14
N PRO A 6 -46.98 3.18 11.15
CA PRO A 6 -46.29 1.96 10.81
C PRO A 6 -44.86 2.33 10.41
N LEU A 7 -43.88 1.70 11.07
CA LEU A 7 -42.47 1.90 10.77
C LEU A 7 -42.28 1.66 9.27
N THR A 8 -42.00 2.74 8.52
CA THR A 8 -41.79 2.65 7.09
C THR A 8 -40.50 1.86 6.87
N PRO A 9 -40.51 0.72 6.15
CA PRO A 9 -39.32 -0.09 5.99
C PRO A 9 -38.31 0.59 5.03
N PRO A 10 -37.00 0.31 5.13
CA PRO A 10 -35.98 0.82 4.20
C PRO A 10 -36.22 0.46 2.72
N THR A 11 -37.06 -0.53 2.45
CA THR A 11 -37.47 -0.95 1.11
C THR A 11 -38.51 -0.02 0.49
N SER A 12 -39.17 0.83 1.28
CA SER A 12 -40.08 1.87 0.79
C SER A 12 -39.29 3.09 0.29
N PRO A 13 -39.58 3.62 -0.92
CA PRO A 13 -38.99 4.88 -1.39
C PRO A 13 -39.20 6.07 -0.43
N SER A 14 -40.27 6.02 0.37
CA SER A 14 -40.63 7.09 1.30
C SER A 14 -39.88 7.07 2.65
N PHE A 15 -39.10 6.01 2.92
CA PHE A 15 -38.17 5.94 4.04
C PHE A 15 -37.00 6.91 3.87
N TRP A 16 -36.57 7.08 2.62
CA TRP A 16 -35.36 7.79 2.25
C TRP A 16 -35.65 9.27 1.97
N ARG A 17 -35.64 10.11 3.02
CA ARG A 17 -36.15 11.50 2.91
C ARG A 17 -35.13 12.63 2.73
N SER A 18 -33.82 12.34 2.74
CA SER A 18 -32.83 13.41 2.57
C SER A 18 -32.97 14.11 1.20
N PRO A 19 -33.16 15.44 1.15
CA PRO A 19 -33.26 16.21 -0.09
C PRO A 19 -31.91 16.43 -0.79
N LEU A 20 -30.81 16.05 -0.13
CA LEU A 20 -29.46 16.28 -0.64
C LEU A 20 -29.05 15.23 -1.67
N ARG A 21 -29.70 14.05 -1.67
CA ARG A 21 -29.46 13.02 -2.66
C ARG A 21 -30.02 13.43 -4.01
N GLY A 22 -29.29 13.05 -5.05
CA GLY A 22 -29.67 13.27 -6.42
C GLY A 22 -28.57 12.85 -7.39
N PRO A 23 -28.89 12.81 -8.70
CA PRO A 23 -27.94 12.47 -9.75
C PRO A 23 -26.66 13.30 -9.71
N ARG A 24 -26.75 14.63 -9.55
CA ARG A 24 -25.60 15.52 -9.63
C ARG A 24 -24.59 15.33 -8.50
N LEU A 25 -25.05 15.26 -7.25
CA LEU A 25 -24.18 14.99 -6.10
C LEU A 25 -23.49 13.64 -6.25
N THR A 26 -24.27 12.62 -6.64
CA THR A 26 -23.79 11.25 -6.83
C THR A 26 -22.77 11.15 -7.97
N ALA A 27 -22.94 11.94 -9.03
CA ALA A 27 -22.02 12.04 -10.15
C ALA A 27 -20.71 12.72 -9.73
N LEU A 28 -20.77 13.82 -8.97
CA LEU A 28 -19.59 14.53 -8.49
C LEU A 28 -18.70 13.65 -7.59
N LEU A 29 -19.30 12.97 -6.60
CA LEU A 29 -18.58 12.00 -5.76
C LEU A 29 -18.00 10.86 -6.60
N GLY A 30 -18.75 10.41 -7.61
CA GLY A 30 -18.29 9.40 -8.56
C GLY A 30 -17.07 9.81 -9.38
N MET A 31 -16.96 11.08 -9.80
CA MET A 31 -15.80 11.57 -10.56
C MET A 31 -14.54 11.65 -9.70
N VAL A 32 -14.68 12.07 -8.43
CA VAL A 32 -13.54 12.07 -7.50
C VAL A 32 -13.05 10.65 -7.24
N LEU A 33 -13.97 9.70 -7.02
CA LEU A 33 -13.64 8.29 -6.86
C LEU A 33 -13.07 7.67 -8.14
N LEU A 34 -13.54 8.09 -9.33
CA LEU A 34 -12.95 7.66 -10.61
C LEU A 34 -11.46 7.95 -10.64
N ALA A 35 -11.07 9.22 -10.48
CA ALA A 35 -9.67 9.60 -10.49
C ALA A 35 -8.89 8.93 -9.34
N GLY A 36 -9.45 8.96 -8.13
CA GLY A 36 -8.80 8.46 -6.93
C GLY A 36 -8.55 6.95 -6.94
N ILE A 37 -9.56 6.16 -7.29
CA ILE A 37 -9.48 4.69 -7.32
C ILE A 37 -8.60 4.21 -8.47
N THR A 38 -8.64 4.86 -9.63
CA THR A 38 -7.69 4.56 -10.72
C THR A 38 -6.25 4.78 -10.27
N LEU A 39 -5.96 5.89 -9.57
CA LEU A 39 -4.62 6.16 -9.06
C LEU A 39 -4.21 5.17 -7.96
N LEU A 40 -5.12 4.77 -7.07
CA LEU A 40 -4.88 3.72 -6.08
C LEU A 40 -4.54 2.39 -6.74
N PHE A 41 -5.30 1.99 -7.75
CA PHE A 41 -5.07 0.75 -8.45
C PHE A 41 -3.68 0.76 -9.12
N VAL A 42 -3.34 1.81 -9.86
CA VAL A 42 -2.03 1.95 -10.50
C VAL A 42 -0.89 1.92 -9.47
N THR A 43 -1.00 2.70 -8.40
CA THR A 43 0.04 2.71 -7.35
C THR A 43 0.16 1.39 -6.61
N GLY A 44 -0.94 0.64 -6.44
CA GLY A 44 -0.94 -0.72 -5.91
C GLY A 44 -0.23 -1.72 -6.83
N LEU A 45 -0.49 -1.66 -8.14
CA LEU A 45 0.23 -2.46 -9.13
C LEU A 45 1.74 -2.14 -9.13
N LEU A 46 2.10 -0.86 -9.07
CA LEU A 46 3.50 -0.44 -8.95
C LEU A 46 4.15 -0.96 -7.67
N SER A 47 3.43 -0.91 -6.54
CA SER A 47 3.93 -1.46 -5.27
C SER A 47 4.19 -2.96 -5.37
N TYR A 48 3.27 -3.70 -6.01
CA TYR A 48 3.45 -5.13 -6.27
C TYR A 48 4.61 -5.43 -7.23
N ALA A 49 4.77 -4.65 -8.31
CA ALA A 49 5.89 -4.78 -9.23
C ALA A 49 7.25 -4.53 -8.54
N ALA A 50 7.30 -3.62 -7.56
CA ALA A 50 8.50 -3.29 -6.80
C ALA A 50 9.05 -4.46 -5.96
N TYR A 51 8.24 -5.50 -5.70
CA TYR A 51 8.71 -6.74 -5.10
C TYR A 51 9.52 -7.60 -6.07
N ASN A 52 9.51 -7.31 -7.37
CA ASN A 52 10.05 -8.18 -8.42
C ASN A 52 9.56 -9.65 -8.28
N PRO A 53 8.23 -9.90 -8.28
CA PRO A 53 7.66 -11.23 -8.02
C PRO A 53 7.92 -12.25 -9.14
N ASN A 54 8.54 -11.84 -10.24
CA ASN A 54 8.98 -12.71 -11.34
C ASN A 54 10.47 -13.10 -11.25
N LEU A 55 11.16 -12.75 -10.17
CA LEU A 55 12.53 -13.21 -9.95
C LEU A 55 12.61 -14.73 -9.77
N ALA A 56 13.71 -15.30 -10.24
CA ALA A 56 13.99 -16.73 -10.09
C ALA A 56 13.91 -17.15 -8.61
N GLY A 57 13.40 -18.37 -8.38
CA GLY A 57 13.16 -18.92 -7.05
C GLY A 57 11.87 -18.45 -6.35
N GLY A 58 11.13 -17.47 -6.91
CA GLY A 58 9.79 -17.11 -6.44
C GLY A 58 9.71 -16.56 -5.00
N VAL A 59 10.84 -16.26 -4.36
CA VAL A 59 10.93 -15.89 -2.93
C VAL A 59 10.15 -14.60 -2.61
N ASN A 60 10.15 -13.66 -3.55
CA ASN A 60 9.41 -12.41 -3.44
C ASN A 60 7.94 -12.56 -3.85
N ASP A 61 7.57 -13.63 -4.54
CA ASP A 61 6.23 -13.84 -5.04
C ASP A 61 5.29 -14.28 -3.93
N LYS A 62 4.41 -13.37 -3.51
CA LYS A 62 3.38 -13.68 -2.51
C LYS A 62 2.09 -14.18 -3.14
N THR A 63 2.03 -14.29 -4.47
CA THR A 63 0.84 -14.75 -5.22
C THR A 63 1.25 -15.62 -6.42
N PRO A 64 1.78 -16.84 -6.17
CA PRO A 64 2.27 -17.73 -7.23
C PRO A 64 1.19 -18.12 -8.26
N GLY A 65 -0.08 -18.15 -7.86
CA GLY A 65 -1.22 -18.46 -8.73
C GLY A 65 -1.74 -17.27 -9.58
N LYS A 66 -1.01 -16.16 -9.71
CA LYS A 66 -1.52 -14.95 -10.39
C LYS A 66 -1.84 -15.13 -11.88
N GLY A 67 -1.19 -16.09 -12.55
CA GLY A 67 -1.41 -16.37 -13.97
C GLY A 67 -1.29 -15.12 -14.85
N LEU A 68 -2.29 -14.89 -15.71
CA LEU A 68 -2.34 -13.75 -16.63
C LEU A 68 -2.39 -12.38 -15.93
N LEU A 69 -2.77 -12.32 -14.64
CA LEU A 69 -2.82 -11.07 -13.88
C LEU A 69 -1.42 -10.47 -13.61
N GLY A 70 -0.35 -11.20 -13.93
CA GLY A 70 1.03 -10.71 -13.85
C GLY A 70 1.56 -10.02 -15.11
N PHE A 71 0.72 -9.75 -16.13
CA PHE A 71 1.16 -9.23 -17.44
C PHE A 71 1.92 -7.90 -17.39
N TYR A 72 1.71 -7.11 -16.35
CA TYR A 72 2.29 -5.77 -16.20
C TYR A 72 3.64 -5.76 -15.49
N LEU A 73 4.17 -6.92 -15.09
CA LEU A 73 5.40 -6.99 -14.31
C LEU A 73 6.63 -6.65 -15.14
N PHE A 74 7.50 -5.81 -14.59
CA PHE A 74 8.75 -5.36 -15.20
C PHE A 74 9.87 -5.34 -14.16
N SER A 75 11.11 -5.23 -14.62
CA SER A 75 12.27 -5.02 -13.76
C SER A 75 12.15 -3.68 -13.06
N TRP A 76 11.88 -3.70 -11.76
CA TRP A 76 11.69 -2.46 -11.01
C TRP A 76 12.95 -1.57 -11.05
N PRO A 77 12.85 -0.28 -11.39
CA PRO A 77 13.99 0.61 -11.52
C PRO A 77 14.57 1.00 -10.16
N THR A 78 15.83 1.40 -10.17
CA THR A 78 16.53 1.95 -8.98
C THR A 78 16.47 3.48 -8.91
N ASP A 79 16.03 4.15 -9.99
CA ASP A 79 15.95 5.61 -10.09
C ASP A 79 14.55 6.13 -10.44
N PRO A 80 14.15 7.30 -9.92
CA PRO A 80 14.84 8.02 -8.83
C PRO A 80 14.79 7.20 -7.52
N HIS A 81 15.78 7.35 -6.64
CA HIS A 81 15.92 6.49 -5.45
C HIS A 81 14.75 6.57 -4.46
N TRP A 82 13.96 7.64 -4.54
CA TRP A 82 12.76 7.86 -3.73
C TRP A 82 11.46 7.35 -4.39
N LEU A 83 11.53 6.71 -5.57
CA LEU A 83 10.35 6.31 -6.35
C LEU A 83 9.34 5.50 -5.53
N TYR A 84 9.79 4.45 -4.85
CA TYR A 84 8.90 3.61 -4.04
C TYR A 84 8.29 4.38 -2.85
N ARG A 85 9.06 5.28 -2.21
CA ARG A 85 8.54 6.19 -1.16
C ARG A 85 7.36 6.99 -1.69
N LEU A 86 7.48 7.56 -2.90
CA LEU A 86 6.42 8.34 -3.51
C LEU A 86 5.21 7.47 -3.84
N THR A 87 5.39 6.38 -4.59
CA THR A 87 4.27 5.57 -5.07
C THR A 87 3.50 4.94 -3.90
N GLN A 88 4.21 4.44 -2.89
CA GLN A 88 3.60 3.84 -1.70
C GLN A 88 2.97 4.89 -0.80
N GLY A 89 3.62 6.05 -0.64
CA GLY A 89 3.08 7.19 0.08
C GLY A 89 1.76 7.69 -0.50
N VAL A 90 1.70 7.84 -1.82
CA VAL A 90 0.48 8.20 -2.55
C VAL A 90 -0.59 7.13 -2.34
N HIS A 91 -0.27 5.85 -2.50
CA HIS A 91 -1.23 4.75 -2.34
C HIS A 91 -1.92 4.80 -0.97
N VAL A 92 -1.15 4.82 0.12
CA VAL A 92 -1.70 4.80 1.48
C VAL A 92 -2.42 6.10 1.84
N THR A 93 -1.81 7.25 1.54
CA THR A 93 -2.38 8.56 1.90
C THR A 93 -3.67 8.83 1.14
N LEU A 94 -3.70 8.52 -0.16
CA LEU A 94 -4.91 8.67 -0.98
C LEU A 94 -6.00 7.68 -0.54
N GLY A 95 -5.62 6.45 -0.19
CA GLY A 95 -6.56 5.43 0.29
C GLY A 95 -7.34 5.92 1.51
N ILE A 96 -6.61 6.43 2.50
CA ILE A 96 -7.21 7.02 3.71
C ILE A 96 -8.04 8.27 3.37
N ALA A 97 -7.50 9.19 2.55
CA ALA A 97 -8.19 10.43 2.20
C ALA A 97 -9.50 10.22 1.42
N LEU A 98 -9.64 9.11 0.69
CA LEU A 98 -10.85 8.78 -0.06
C LEU A 98 -11.96 8.15 0.79
N VAL A 99 -11.69 7.73 2.04
CA VAL A 99 -12.71 7.09 2.90
C VAL A 99 -13.98 7.95 3.06
N PRO A 100 -13.91 9.26 3.41
CA PRO A 100 -15.10 10.07 3.55
C PRO A 100 -15.89 10.23 2.24
N ILE A 101 -15.17 10.32 1.11
CA ILE A 101 -15.79 10.42 -0.23
C ILE A 101 -16.49 9.10 -0.59
N LEU A 102 -15.86 7.96 -0.31
CA LEU A 102 -16.46 6.63 -0.52
C LEU A 102 -17.72 6.46 0.33
N LEU A 103 -17.67 6.80 1.61
CA LEU A 103 -18.84 6.73 2.51
C LEU A 103 -19.95 7.66 2.04
N ALA A 104 -19.62 8.89 1.62
CA ALA A 104 -20.60 9.82 1.05
C ALA A 104 -21.23 9.28 -0.24
N LYS A 105 -20.44 8.61 -1.10
CA LYS A 105 -20.93 7.96 -2.31
C LYS A 105 -21.87 6.80 -2.00
N LEU A 106 -21.50 5.94 -1.05
CA LEU A 106 -22.34 4.82 -0.61
C LEU A 106 -23.66 5.32 -0.01
N TRP A 107 -23.60 6.36 0.82
CA TRP A 107 -24.78 7.04 1.35
C TRP A 107 -25.65 7.63 0.24
N SER A 108 -25.05 8.24 -0.79
CA SER A 108 -25.82 8.87 -1.87
C SER A 108 -26.62 7.86 -2.69
N VAL A 109 -26.16 6.60 -2.77
CA VAL A 109 -26.81 5.51 -3.51
C VAL A 109 -27.51 4.48 -2.62
N ILE A 110 -27.52 4.65 -1.29
CA ILE A 110 -28.04 3.66 -0.34
C ILE A 110 -29.48 3.18 -0.64
N PRO A 111 -30.44 4.01 -1.13
CA PRO A 111 -31.78 3.52 -1.44
C PRO A 111 -31.77 2.39 -2.47
N LYS A 112 -30.79 2.39 -3.39
CA LYS A 112 -30.64 1.36 -4.42
C LYS A 112 -30.32 0.00 -3.83
N LEU A 113 -29.71 -0.10 -2.65
CA LEU A 113 -29.41 -1.39 -2.03
C LEU A 113 -30.69 -2.10 -1.56
N PHE A 114 -31.74 -1.33 -1.21
CA PHE A 114 -32.99 -1.84 -0.61
C PHE A 114 -34.16 -1.97 -1.61
N THR A 115 -33.93 -1.82 -2.92
CA THR A 115 -34.99 -1.92 -3.93
C THR A 115 -35.57 -3.33 -4.03
N LEU A 116 -36.91 -3.43 -4.03
CA LEU A 116 -37.66 -4.67 -4.28
C LEU A 116 -38.39 -4.65 -5.65
N PRO A 117 -38.61 -5.83 -6.27
CA PRO A 117 -38.01 -7.12 -5.93
C PRO A 117 -36.48 -7.10 -6.18
N PRO A 118 -35.69 -7.96 -5.50
CA PRO A 118 -34.21 -7.93 -5.60
C PRO A 118 -33.70 -8.17 -7.03
N ALA A 119 -34.43 -8.97 -7.81
CA ALA A 119 -34.23 -9.20 -9.23
C ALA A 119 -35.58 -9.10 -9.96
N ARG A 120 -35.64 -8.25 -10.99
CA ARG A 120 -36.81 -8.10 -11.87
C ARG A 120 -36.70 -8.90 -13.17
N SER A 121 -35.47 -9.23 -13.55
CA SER A 121 -35.10 -9.99 -14.74
C SER A 121 -33.68 -10.56 -14.57
N PRO A 122 -33.23 -11.52 -15.41
CA PRO A 122 -31.86 -12.00 -15.40
C PRO A 122 -30.83 -10.88 -15.60
N GLY A 123 -31.11 -9.92 -16.49
CA GLY A 123 -30.25 -8.74 -16.70
C GLY A 123 -30.17 -7.84 -15.46
N HIS A 124 -31.29 -7.63 -14.77
CA HIS A 124 -31.30 -6.89 -13.51
C HIS A 124 -30.57 -7.66 -12.39
N ALA A 125 -30.66 -8.98 -12.37
CA ALA A 125 -29.89 -9.80 -11.42
C ALA A 125 -28.38 -9.65 -11.66
N LEU A 126 -27.95 -9.66 -12.92
CA LEU A 126 -26.54 -9.44 -13.29
C LEU A 126 -26.05 -8.05 -12.89
N GLU A 127 -26.88 -7.02 -13.07
CA GLU A 127 -26.59 -5.66 -12.59
C GLU A 127 -26.40 -5.63 -11.06
N ARG A 128 -27.24 -6.35 -10.32
CA ARG A 128 -27.15 -6.45 -8.85
C ARG A 128 -25.91 -7.19 -8.39
N VAL A 129 -25.52 -8.27 -9.07
CA VAL A 129 -24.26 -8.99 -8.81
C VAL A 129 -23.06 -8.09 -9.09
N SER A 130 -23.07 -7.35 -10.20
CA SER A 130 -22.02 -6.36 -10.51
C SER A 130 -21.91 -5.28 -9.42
N LEU A 131 -23.04 -4.77 -8.93
CA LEU A 131 -23.07 -3.82 -7.80
C LEU A 131 -22.55 -4.43 -6.50
N LEU A 132 -22.86 -5.71 -6.23
CA LEU A 132 -22.34 -6.42 -5.07
C LEU A 132 -20.81 -6.54 -5.15
N LEU A 133 -20.25 -6.92 -6.30
CA LEU A 133 -18.79 -6.99 -6.50
C LEU A 133 -18.14 -5.62 -6.40
N LEU A 134 -18.81 -4.57 -6.89
CA LEU A 134 -18.32 -3.19 -6.80
C LEU A 134 -18.28 -2.69 -5.36
N VAL A 135 -19.40 -2.78 -4.63
CA VAL A 135 -19.52 -2.27 -3.26
C VAL A 135 -18.74 -3.16 -2.30
N GLY A 136 -18.91 -4.48 -2.40
CA GLY A 136 -18.18 -5.45 -1.61
C GLY A 136 -16.68 -5.37 -1.85
N GLY A 137 -16.25 -5.26 -3.11
CA GLY A 137 -14.86 -5.06 -3.48
C GLY A 137 -14.28 -3.75 -2.93
N ALA A 138 -14.98 -2.62 -3.08
CA ALA A 138 -14.52 -1.34 -2.54
C ALA A 138 -14.36 -1.39 -1.02
N LEU A 139 -15.35 -1.95 -0.30
CA LEU A 139 -15.27 -2.08 1.16
C LEU A 139 -14.14 -3.04 1.56
N PHE A 140 -14.01 -4.17 0.87
CA PHE A 140 -12.96 -5.15 1.13
C PHE A 140 -11.57 -4.55 0.94
N GLU A 141 -11.30 -3.88 -0.18
CA GLU A 141 -10.00 -3.27 -0.48
C GLU A 141 -9.65 -2.17 0.53
N PHE A 142 -10.57 -1.27 0.84
CA PHE A 142 -10.32 -0.20 1.80
C PHE A 142 -10.12 -0.76 3.21
N VAL A 143 -10.94 -1.71 3.66
CA VAL A 143 -10.82 -2.29 5.00
C VAL A 143 -9.53 -3.10 5.13
N THR A 144 -9.24 -4.00 4.20
CA THR A 144 -8.00 -4.80 4.25
C THR A 144 -6.75 -3.92 4.14
N GLY A 145 -6.78 -2.88 3.30
CA GLY A 145 -5.72 -1.88 3.22
C GLY A 145 -5.50 -1.14 4.54
N ILE A 146 -6.57 -0.62 5.16
CA ILE A 146 -6.51 0.08 6.45
C ILE A 146 -5.99 -0.84 7.56
N LEU A 147 -6.50 -2.07 7.64
CA LEU A 147 -6.06 -3.06 8.62
C LEU A 147 -4.56 -3.38 8.47
N ASN A 148 -4.08 -3.54 7.22
CA ASN A 148 -2.67 -3.79 6.95
C ASN A 148 -1.76 -2.64 7.41
N ILE A 149 -2.12 -1.39 7.13
CA ILE A 149 -1.30 -0.23 7.55
C ILE A 149 -1.36 0.04 9.06
N GLN A 150 -2.40 -0.47 9.74
CA GLN A 150 -2.52 -0.45 11.20
C GLN A 150 -1.85 -1.66 11.87
N LEU A 151 -1.23 -2.56 11.10
CA LEU A 151 -0.61 -3.79 11.58
C LEU A 151 -1.60 -4.78 12.24
N GLU A 152 -2.89 -4.65 11.93
CA GLU A 152 -3.96 -5.47 12.48
C GLU A 152 -4.39 -6.56 11.47
N TYR A 153 -3.87 -7.78 11.63
CA TYR A 153 -4.21 -8.91 10.76
C TYR A 153 -5.39 -9.71 11.32
N LEU A 154 -6.57 -9.07 11.40
CA LEU A 154 -7.78 -9.66 11.96
C LEU A 154 -8.51 -10.63 11.01
N PHE A 155 -8.10 -10.70 9.73
CA PHE A 155 -8.75 -11.53 8.71
C PHE A 155 -8.01 -12.86 8.48
N PRO A 156 -8.72 -13.94 8.13
CA PRO A 156 -8.12 -15.23 7.85
C PRO A 156 -7.29 -15.17 6.56
N GLY A 157 -6.00 -15.51 6.65
CA GLY A 157 -5.11 -15.59 5.49
C GLY A 157 -4.14 -14.43 5.36
N SER A 158 -3.34 -14.47 4.29
CA SER A 158 -2.31 -13.46 4.03
C SER A 158 -2.92 -12.23 3.36
N PHE A 159 -2.52 -11.04 3.79
CA PHE A 159 -2.90 -9.77 3.16
C PHE A 159 -2.59 -9.77 1.65
N TYR A 160 -1.42 -10.29 1.26
CA TYR A 160 -0.94 -10.17 -0.11
C TYR A 160 -1.85 -10.85 -1.16
N PRO A 161 -2.21 -12.15 -1.04
CA PRO A 161 -3.18 -12.75 -1.96
C PRO A 161 -4.55 -12.09 -1.89
N LEU A 162 -5.06 -11.84 -0.68
CA LEU A 162 -6.41 -11.32 -0.48
C LEU A 162 -6.58 -9.97 -1.18
N HIS A 163 -5.69 -9.03 -0.87
CA HIS A 163 -5.71 -7.69 -1.43
C HIS A 163 -5.41 -7.70 -2.95
N PHE A 164 -4.47 -8.53 -3.41
CA PHE A 164 -4.16 -8.63 -4.85
C PHE A 164 -5.36 -9.11 -5.69
N TYR A 165 -5.96 -10.25 -5.32
CA TYR A 165 -7.09 -10.79 -6.09
C TYR A 165 -8.36 -9.97 -5.87
N GLY A 166 -8.58 -9.47 -4.66
CA GLY A 166 -9.66 -8.53 -4.36
C GLY A 166 -9.59 -7.29 -5.24
N ALA A 167 -8.41 -6.69 -5.42
CA ALA A 167 -8.21 -5.53 -6.26
C ALA A 167 -8.57 -5.81 -7.73
N TRP A 168 -8.24 -6.99 -8.26
CA TRP A 168 -8.61 -7.37 -9.63
C TRP A 168 -10.12 -7.61 -9.81
N VAL A 169 -10.77 -8.26 -8.85
CA VAL A 169 -12.23 -8.41 -8.85
C VAL A 169 -12.91 -7.05 -8.78
N PHE A 170 -12.43 -6.20 -7.87
CA PHE A 170 -12.96 -4.86 -7.66
C PHE A 170 -12.78 -3.97 -8.89
N ILE A 171 -11.57 -3.89 -9.46
CA ILE A 171 -11.32 -3.02 -10.61
C ILE A 171 -12.08 -3.47 -11.86
N GLY A 172 -12.30 -4.78 -12.04
CA GLY A 172 -13.14 -5.31 -13.10
C GLY A 172 -14.59 -4.84 -12.98
N ALA A 173 -15.18 -4.94 -11.78
CA ALA A 173 -16.50 -4.42 -11.49
C ALA A 173 -16.56 -2.89 -11.61
N PHE A 174 -15.52 -2.19 -11.18
CA PHE A 174 -15.39 -0.74 -11.28
C PHE A 174 -15.34 -0.25 -12.72
N ALA A 175 -14.53 -0.88 -13.57
CA ALA A 175 -14.44 -0.53 -14.99
C ALA A 175 -15.78 -0.73 -15.70
N ALA A 176 -16.44 -1.88 -15.47
CA ALA A 176 -17.77 -2.13 -16.01
C ALA A 176 -18.79 -1.08 -15.54
N HIS A 177 -18.76 -0.73 -14.24
CA HIS A 177 -19.62 0.31 -13.69
C HIS A 177 -19.38 1.69 -14.33
N VAL A 178 -18.12 2.08 -14.49
CA VAL A 178 -17.74 3.35 -15.12
C VAL A 178 -18.28 3.41 -16.54
N VAL A 179 -18.00 2.40 -17.37
CA VAL A 179 -18.46 2.33 -18.77
C VAL A 179 -19.99 2.48 -18.86
N LEU A 180 -20.74 1.79 -18.01
CA LEU A 180 -22.20 1.82 -18.01
C LEU A 180 -22.81 3.13 -17.47
N ARG A 181 -22.06 3.87 -16.64
CA ARG A 181 -22.58 5.07 -15.94
C ARG A 181 -22.06 6.38 -16.50
N VAL A 182 -20.96 6.41 -17.26
CA VAL A 182 -20.37 7.63 -17.84
C VAL A 182 -21.41 8.53 -18.54
N PRO A 183 -22.28 8.05 -19.45
CA PRO A 183 -23.25 8.92 -20.12
C PRO A 183 -24.20 9.63 -19.14
N ARG A 184 -24.67 8.91 -18.12
CA ARG A 184 -25.55 9.44 -17.08
C ARG A 184 -24.82 10.44 -16.18
N THR A 185 -23.57 10.13 -15.80
CA THR A 185 -22.70 11.02 -15.04
C THR A 185 -22.47 12.33 -15.79
N VAL A 186 -22.15 12.27 -17.08
CA VAL A 186 -21.93 13.47 -17.91
C VAL A 186 -23.21 14.30 -18.02
N ARG A 187 -24.36 13.68 -18.25
CA ARG A 187 -25.66 14.36 -18.28
C ARG A 187 -25.96 15.06 -16.96
N ALA A 188 -25.84 14.35 -15.83
CA ALA A 188 -26.11 14.89 -14.50
C ALA A 188 -25.15 16.03 -14.08
N LEU A 189 -23.93 16.07 -14.62
CA LEU A 189 -22.98 17.18 -14.36
C LEU A 189 -23.21 18.39 -15.26
N ARG A 190 -23.77 18.18 -16.47
CA ARG A 190 -24.18 19.25 -17.38
C ARG A 190 -25.47 19.92 -16.91
N GLU A 191 -26.42 19.13 -16.43
CA GLU A 191 -27.67 19.63 -15.84
C GLU A 191 -27.34 20.34 -14.51
N ARG A 192 -27.65 21.63 -14.42
CA ARG A 192 -27.33 22.45 -13.24
C ARG A 192 -28.27 22.19 -12.06
N GLU A 193 -29.39 21.54 -12.29
CA GLU A 193 -30.38 21.20 -11.28
C GLU A 193 -30.75 19.72 -11.41
N ASP A 194 -31.05 19.08 -10.29
CA ASP A 194 -31.55 17.69 -10.34
C ASP A 194 -33.00 17.69 -10.81
N PRO A 195 -33.46 16.62 -11.48
CA PRO A 195 -34.86 16.47 -11.83
C PRO A 195 -35.75 16.45 -10.59
N GLY A 196 -36.99 16.92 -10.72
CA GLY A 196 -38.02 16.69 -9.70
C GLY A 196 -38.27 15.19 -9.51
N ALA A 197 -38.76 14.78 -8.33
CA ALA A 197 -38.90 13.36 -7.96
C ALA A 197 -39.72 12.53 -8.97
N ALA A 198 -40.70 13.12 -9.65
CA ALA A 198 -41.51 12.44 -10.66
C ALA A 198 -40.76 12.17 -11.99
N ALA A 199 -39.73 12.98 -12.28
CA ALA A 199 -38.91 12.88 -13.49
C ALA A 199 -37.56 12.17 -13.25
N ASP A 200 -37.27 11.77 -12.00
CA ASP A 200 -36.02 11.10 -11.66
C ASP A 200 -36.07 9.61 -12.00
N GLU A 201 -35.51 9.28 -13.17
CA GLU A 201 -35.32 7.89 -13.60
C GLU A 201 -34.25 7.14 -12.77
N THR A 202 -33.46 7.86 -11.96
CA THR A 202 -32.37 7.25 -11.20
C THR A 202 -32.80 6.67 -9.86
N GLY A 203 -33.95 7.11 -9.33
CA GLY A 203 -34.45 6.75 -7.99
C GLY A 203 -33.57 7.24 -6.84
N LEU A 204 -32.81 8.32 -7.05
CA LEU A 204 -31.92 8.94 -6.06
C LEU A 204 -32.56 10.15 -5.38
N VAL A 205 -33.49 10.83 -6.07
CA VAL A 205 -34.24 11.95 -5.53
C VAL A 205 -35.31 11.43 -4.58
N ALA A 206 -35.39 12.02 -3.39
CA ALA A 206 -36.37 11.62 -2.38
C ALA A 206 -37.80 11.91 -2.87
N ALA A 207 -38.69 10.91 -2.81
CA ALA A 207 -40.09 11.06 -3.22
C ALA A 207 -40.87 12.00 -2.30
N ARG A 208 -40.52 12.02 -1.01
CA ARG A 208 -41.06 12.94 0.01
C ARG A 208 -39.89 13.51 0.81
N PRO A 209 -39.24 14.58 0.32
CA PRO A 209 -38.08 15.14 0.99
C PRO A 209 -38.49 15.84 2.29
N ASP A 210 -37.73 15.62 3.36
CA ASP A 210 -37.80 16.46 4.55
C ASP A 210 -37.07 17.80 4.29
N PRO A 211 -37.31 18.85 5.11
CA PRO A 211 -36.53 20.07 5.04
C PRO A 211 -35.02 19.78 5.17
N PRO A 212 -34.16 20.41 4.34
CA PRO A 212 -32.72 20.18 4.42
C PRO A 212 -32.16 20.66 5.77
N THR A 213 -31.51 19.77 6.51
CA THR A 213 -30.77 20.12 7.74
C THR A 213 -29.46 20.84 7.44
N VAL A 214 -28.87 20.61 6.26
CA VAL A 214 -27.68 21.30 5.76
C VAL A 214 -27.81 21.55 4.26
N THR A 215 -27.03 22.48 3.71
CA THR A 215 -26.97 22.68 2.25
C THR A 215 -26.12 21.61 1.58
N ARG A 216 -26.30 21.38 0.27
CA ARG A 216 -25.43 20.48 -0.51
C ARG A 216 -23.96 20.92 -0.49
N ARG A 217 -23.72 22.24 -0.50
CA ARG A 217 -22.38 22.82 -0.33
C ARG A 217 -21.82 22.51 1.05
N GLY A 218 -22.64 22.60 2.10
CA GLY A 218 -22.26 22.21 3.45
C GLY A 218 -21.89 20.73 3.56
N ALA A 219 -22.69 19.83 2.97
CA ALA A 219 -22.39 18.40 2.93
C ALA A 219 -21.09 18.10 2.18
N LEU A 220 -20.88 18.70 1.01
CA LEU A 220 -19.61 18.58 0.26
C LEU A 220 -18.43 19.18 1.02
N GLY A 221 -18.64 20.30 1.71
CA GLY A 221 -17.65 20.92 2.58
C GLY A 221 -17.26 19.99 3.74
N LEU A 222 -18.21 19.31 4.37
CA LEU A 222 -17.96 18.33 5.43
C LEU A 222 -17.15 17.14 4.90
N VAL A 223 -17.55 16.56 3.76
CA VAL A 223 -16.84 15.43 3.14
C VAL A 223 -15.42 15.85 2.75
N GLY A 224 -15.27 17.00 2.09
CA GLY A 224 -13.99 17.55 1.67
C GLY A 224 -13.09 17.88 2.86
N ALA A 225 -13.62 18.48 3.92
CA ALA A 225 -12.89 18.77 5.15
C ALA A 225 -12.46 17.49 5.88
N GLY A 226 -13.32 16.48 5.94
CA GLY A 226 -12.98 15.16 6.49
C GLY A 226 -11.86 14.48 5.69
N SER A 227 -11.95 14.50 4.37
CA SER A 227 -10.90 13.96 3.48
C SER A 227 -9.58 14.73 3.63
N LEU A 228 -9.63 16.05 3.70
CA LEU A 228 -8.45 16.89 3.92
C LEU A 228 -7.83 16.65 5.30
N LEU A 229 -8.65 16.53 6.35
CA LEU A 229 -8.19 16.22 7.69
C LEU A 229 -7.45 14.88 7.70
N LEU A 230 -8.06 13.83 7.13
CA LEU A 230 -7.43 12.51 7.03
C LEU A 230 -6.16 12.53 6.20
N PHE A 231 -6.12 13.29 5.10
CA PHE A 231 -4.90 13.52 4.32
C PHE A 231 -3.80 14.15 5.18
N VAL A 232 -4.07 15.27 5.85
CA VAL A 232 -3.10 15.97 6.71
C VAL A 232 -2.64 15.06 7.86
N ALA A 233 -3.57 14.33 8.46
CA ALA A 233 -3.33 13.41 9.57
C ALA A 233 -2.58 12.11 9.17
N THR A 234 -2.26 11.94 7.88
CA THR A 234 -1.65 10.72 7.35
C THR A 234 -0.38 11.03 6.56
N ALA A 235 -0.38 12.04 5.70
CA ALA A 235 0.68 12.33 4.74
C ALA A 235 2.07 12.50 5.40
N GLY A 236 2.10 13.01 6.63
CA GLY A 236 3.31 13.20 7.42
C GLY A 236 4.18 11.95 7.55
N GLN A 237 3.56 10.75 7.65
CA GLN A 237 4.31 9.50 7.83
C GLN A 237 5.18 9.17 6.60
N SER A 238 4.73 9.56 5.41
CA SER A 238 5.44 9.32 4.15
C SER A 238 6.37 10.47 3.80
N ILE A 239 5.95 11.72 4.01
CA ILE A 239 6.73 12.93 3.69
C ILE A 239 7.93 13.08 4.63
N GLY A 240 7.77 12.78 5.92
CA GLY A 240 8.82 12.91 6.91
C GLY A 240 9.15 14.35 7.31
N GLY A 241 10.37 14.56 7.83
CA GLY A 241 10.84 15.82 8.39
C GLY A 241 9.87 16.45 9.40
N ARG A 242 9.69 17.78 9.29
CA ARG A 242 8.78 18.56 10.17
C ARG A 242 7.30 18.14 10.07
N TRP A 243 6.91 17.47 8.99
CA TRP A 243 5.52 17.05 8.78
C TRP A 243 5.21 15.72 9.43
N ARG A 244 6.22 14.94 9.86
CA ARG A 244 6.00 13.63 10.50
C ARG A 244 5.02 13.71 11.66
N GLY A 245 5.13 14.75 12.50
CA GLY A 245 4.23 14.98 13.63
C GLY A 245 2.74 15.13 13.30
N THR A 246 2.34 15.25 12.03
CA THR A 246 0.93 15.23 11.65
C THR A 246 0.34 13.82 11.58
N ALA A 247 1.16 12.77 11.51
CA ALA A 247 0.71 11.39 11.34
C ALA A 247 0.22 10.73 12.64
N LEU A 248 -0.75 11.37 13.29
CA LEU A 248 -1.24 11.04 14.64
C LEU A 248 -1.86 9.64 14.77
N LEU A 249 -2.38 9.10 13.67
CA LEU A 249 -3.11 7.83 13.64
C LEU A 249 -2.33 6.68 12.98
N ALA A 250 -1.08 6.93 12.56
CA ALA A 250 -0.25 5.92 11.95
C ALA A 250 0.67 5.27 13.00
N PRO A 251 0.80 3.93 13.06
CA PRO A 251 1.66 3.26 14.05
C PRO A 251 3.11 3.76 14.07
N HIS A 252 3.63 4.16 12.91
CA HIS A 252 4.98 4.71 12.73
C HIS A 252 4.97 6.19 12.32
N GLY A 253 3.87 6.89 12.59
CA GLY A 253 3.70 8.31 12.27
C GLY A 253 4.21 9.27 13.34
N GLY A 254 4.55 8.77 14.53
CA GLY A 254 5.06 9.57 15.63
C GLY A 254 6.46 10.16 15.37
N ARG A 255 6.98 10.87 16.37
CA ARG A 255 8.39 11.29 16.37
C ARG A 255 9.30 10.07 16.28
N ASP A 256 10.51 10.31 15.81
CA ASP A 256 11.57 9.29 15.78
C ASP A 256 11.76 8.68 17.19
N PRO A 257 11.81 7.33 17.28
CA PRO A 257 11.81 6.62 18.56
C PRO A 257 13.04 6.89 19.43
N GLY A 258 14.10 7.47 18.87
CA GLY A 258 15.30 7.83 19.61
C GLY A 258 16.04 9.03 19.01
N SER A 259 17.08 9.45 19.73
CA SER A 259 18.02 10.47 19.24
C SER A 259 19.21 9.85 18.50
N GLY A 260 19.81 10.61 17.60
CA GLY A 260 21.06 10.23 16.93
C GLY A 260 20.85 9.34 15.70
N PRO A 261 21.95 8.82 15.12
CA PRO A 261 21.91 8.17 13.80
C PRO A 261 21.03 6.92 13.67
N ASN A 262 20.81 6.20 14.77
CA ASN A 262 19.93 5.01 14.82
C ASN A 262 18.51 5.36 15.30
N GLY A 263 18.20 6.65 15.49
CA GLY A 263 17.00 7.10 16.17
C GLY A 263 15.70 7.02 15.37
N PHE A 264 15.73 6.68 14.08
CA PHE A 264 14.57 6.68 13.19
C PHE A 264 13.71 5.40 13.28
N GLN A 265 12.53 5.45 12.67
CA GLN A 265 11.49 4.41 12.71
C GLN A 265 12.01 2.99 12.40
N ILE A 266 11.49 2.00 13.15
CA ILE A 266 11.84 0.58 13.04
C ILE A 266 10.56 -0.22 12.78
N ASN A 267 10.50 -1.01 11.70
CA ASN A 267 9.36 -1.91 11.46
C ASN A 267 9.27 -3.04 12.51
N LYS A 268 10.35 -3.82 12.64
CA LYS A 268 10.42 -4.99 13.54
C LYS A 268 11.69 -4.94 14.37
N THR A 269 11.60 -5.10 15.68
CA THR A 269 12.78 -5.15 16.56
C THR A 269 13.47 -6.51 16.47
N ALA A 270 14.75 -6.57 16.86
CA ALA A 270 15.52 -7.80 16.97
C ALA A 270 14.84 -8.79 17.93
N ALA A 271 14.36 -8.28 19.07
CA ALA A 271 13.63 -9.06 20.06
C ALA A 271 12.35 -9.68 19.49
N TYR A 272 11.56 -8.92 18.73
CA TYR A 272 10.31 -9.40 18.13
C TYR A 272 10.53 -10.59 17.19
N VAL A 273 11.68 -10.66 16.53
CA VAL A 273 12.01 -11.71 15.55
C VAL A 273 12.94 -12.80 16.08
N GLY A 274 13.23 -12.76 17.39
CA GLY A 274 14.04 -13.76 18.08
C GLY A 274 15.55 -13.65 17.86
N ILE A 275 16.08 -12.48 17.47
CA ILE A 275 17.52 -12.25 17.34
C ILE A 275 18.11 -11.85 18.68
N ARG A 276 19.12 -12.60 19.14
CA ARG A 276 19.86 -12.33 20.37
C ARG A 276 21.24 -11.74 20.05
N SER A 277 21.86 -11.12 21.05
CA SER A 277 23.21 -10.55 20.93
C SER A 277 24.24 -11.60 20.48
N GLN A 278 24.16 -12.82 21.00
CA GLN A 278 25.04 -13.93 20.60
C GLN A 278 24.94 -14.32 19.12
N ASP A 279 23.76 -14.15 18.50
CA ASP A 279 23.54 -14.52 17.09
C ASP A 279 24.23 -13.50 16.14
N THR A 280 24.57 -12.32 16.66
CA THR A 280 25.15 -11.19 15.92
C THR A 280 26.51 -10.74 16.46
N GLY A 281 27.08 -11.49 17.41
CA GLY A 281 28.36 -11.20 18.06
C GLY A 281 29.59 -11.55 17.22
N ASP A 282 30.74 -11.74 17.88
CA ASP A 282 32.03 -11.93 17.21
C ASP A 282 32.13 -13.20 16.37
N ASP A 283 31.28 -14.21 16.64
CA ASP A 283 31.18 -15.45 15.88
C ASP A 283 30.34 -15.33 14.61
N TRP A 284 29.61 -14.21 14.44
CA TRP A 284 28.82 -13.99 13.23
C TRP A 284 29.71 -13.97 11.99
N ARG A 285 29.24 -14.61 10.92
CA ARG A 285 29.90 -14.61 9.61
C ARG A 285 28.88 -14.33 8.52
N LEU A 286 29.24 -13.45 7.59
CA LEU A 286 28.59 -13.36 6.30
C LEU A 286 29.10 -14.48 5.40
N THR A 287 28.19 -15.27 4.84
CA THR A 287 28.51 -16.21 3.78
C THR A 287 28.16 -15.61 2.43
N VAL A 288 29.11 -15.55 1.50
CA VAL A 288 28.92 -15.05 0.13
C VAL A 288 29.19 -16.19 -0.85
N GLU A 289 28.22 -16.49 -1.71
CA GLU A 289 28.22 -17.65 -2.60
C GLU A 289 27.82 -17.27 -4.03
N GLY A 290 28.39 -17.95 -5.01
CA GLY A 290 28.04 -17.82 -6.43
C GLY A 290 29.20 -18.25 -7.34
N GLY A 291 28.90 -18.65 -8.58
CA GLY A 291 29.94 -19.03 -9.55
C GLY A 291 30.82 -20.18 -9.09
N GLY A 292 30.24 -21.14 -8.35
CA GLY A 292 30.96 -22.26 -7.73
C GLY A 292 31.94 -21.89 -6.60
N ARG A 293 31.94 -20.64 -6.12
CA ARG A 293 32.81 -20.16 -5.02
C ARG A 293 31.99 -19.82 -3.78
N ARG A 294 32.62 -19.99 -2.62
CA ARG A 294 32.08 -19.61 -1.31
C ARG A 294 33.15 -18.91 -0.50
N VAL A 295 32.82 -17.72 0.01
CA VAL A 295 33.66 -16.94 0.93
C VAL A 295 32.89 -16.71 2.23
N ARG A 296 33.58 -16.78 3.36
CA ARG A 296 33.03 -16.44 4.67
C ARG A 296 33.81 -15.28 5.27
N LEU A 297 33.12 -14.23 5.65
CA LEU A 297 33.72 -12.99 6.15
C LEU A 297 33.17 -12.69 7.54
N SER A 298 34.06 -12.41 8.49
CA SER A 298 33.74 -11.75 9.74
C SER A 298 33.37 -10.29 9.49
N ARG A 299 32.70 -9.67 10.48
CA ARG A 299 32.42 -8.22 10.43
C ARG A 299 33.71 -7.40 10.31
N ALA A 300 34.77 -7.78 11.02
CA ALA A 300 36.06 -7.11 10.98
C ALA A 300 36.75 -7.20 9.60
N GLU A 301 36.52 -8.28 8.85
CA GLU A 301 36.98 -8.39 7.45
C GLU A 301 36.16 -7.50 6.52
N LEU A 302 34.82 -7.47 6.69
CA LEU A 302 33.95 -6.58 5.91
C LEU A 302 34.31 -5.11 6.10
N LEU A 303 34.67 -4.70 7.32
CA LEU A 303 35.13 -3.34 7.63
C LEU A 303 36.46 -2.97 6.97
N ARG A 304 37.28 -3.96 6.59
CA ARG A 304 38.56 -3.76 5.89
C ARG A 304 38.41 -3.70 4.37
N LEU A 305 37.28 -4.14 3.82
CA LEU A 305 36.96 -3.95 2.41
C LEU A 305 36.69 -2.47 2.10
N PRO A 306 36.81 -2.02 0.83
CA PRO A 306 36.43 -0.67 0.44
C PRO A 306 35.02 -0.30 0.91
N GLN A 307 34.92 0.77 1.69
CA GLN A 307 33.64 1.26 2.22
C GLN A 307 33.08 2.34 1.29
N HIS A 308 31.77 2.31 1.11
CA HIS A 308 31.01 3.25 0.28
C HIS A 308 29.83 3.81 1.06
N GLU A 309 29.42 5.03 0.70
CA GLU A 309 28.27 5.70 1.32
C GLU A 309 27.15 5.94 0.33
N ALA A 310 25.91 5.86 0.82
CA ALA A 310 24.71 6.24 0.08
C ALA A 310 23.69 6.90 1.02
N ALA A 311 23.07 7.98 0.55
CA ALA A 311 21.94 8.62 1.24
C ALA A 311 20.64 8.03 0.69
N LEU A 312 19.98 7.16 1.47
CA LEU A 312 18.79 6.44 1.01
C LEU A 312 17.72 6.37 2.11
N PRO A 313 16.42 6.54 1.75
CA PRO A 313 15.33 6.37 2.69
C PRO A 313 14.99 4.89 2.88
N ILE A 314 14.37 4.57 4.00
CA ILE A 314 13.56 3.36 4.14
C ILE A 314 12.13 3.74 3.83
N ALA A 315 11.50 3.06 2.87
CA ALA A 315 10.10 3.25 2.52
C ALA A 315 9.32 1.96 2.77
N CYS A 316 8.44 1.98 3.77
CA CYS A 316 7.74 0.79 4.21
C CYS A 316 6.41 0.60 3.47
N VAL A 317 5.98 -0.66 3.37
CA VAL A 317 4.76 -1.03 2.65
C VAL A 317 3.50 -0.56 3.39
N GLU A 318 3.61 -0.25 4.67
CA GLU A 318 2.52 0.33 5.46
C GLU A 318 2.39 1.85 5.24
N GLY A 319 3.23 2.46 4.41
CA GLY A 319 3.10 3.86 3.95
C GLY A 319 4.00 4.87 4.65
N TRP A 320 4.61 4.50 5.78
CA TRP A 320 5.61 5.34 6.44
C TRP A 320 6.98 5.24 5.77
N SER A 321 7.77 6.30 5.89
CA SER A 321 9.14 6.32 5.40
C SER A 321 10.06 7.12 6.32
N THR A 322 11.37 6.97 6.11
CA THR A 322 12.39 7.81 6.74
C THR A 322 12.83 8.92 5.79
N ASP A 323 13.42 9.96 6.37
CA ASP A 323 14.30 10.83 5.60
C ASP A 323 15.51 10.02 5.10
N ASP A 324 16.26 10.55 4.14
CA ASP A 324 17.41 9.86 3.58
C ASP A 324 18.48 9.69 4.67
N GLN A 325 18.77 8.45 5.04
CA GLN A 325 19.79 8.13 6.03
C GLN A 325 21.14 7.93 5.32
N ARG A 326 22.24 8.35 5.96
CA ARG A 326 23.59 8.12 5.43
C ARG A 326 24.05 6.71 5.80
N TRP A 327 23.94 5.77 4.88
CA TRP A 327 24.38 4.38 5.06
C TRP A 327 25.82 4.23 4.60
N SER A 328 26.60 3.41 5.32
CA SER A 328 27.97 3.09 4.92
C SER A 328 28.23 1.58 5.01
N GLY A 329 28.90 1.02 4.00
CA GLY A 329 29.19 -0.41 3.92
C GLY A 329 29.85 -0.83 2.61
N VAL A 330 29.80 -2.13 2.31
CA VAL A 330 30.39 -2.71 1.08
C VAL A 330 29.33 -2.77 -0.02
N ARG A 331 29.67 -2.41 -1.26
CA ARG A 331 28.70 -2.51 -2.37
C ARG A 331 28.39 -3.97 -2.69
N LEU A 332 27.15 -4.25 -3.07
CA LEU A 332 26.73 -5.61 -3.41
C LEU A 332 27.52 -6.18 -4.60
N ARG A 333 27.83 -5.35 -5.60
CA ARG A 333 28.68 -5.73 -6.74
C ARG A 333 30.12 -6.10 -6.33
N ASP A 334 30.66 -5.46 -5.29
CA ASP A 334 32.02 -5.72 -4.82
C ASP A 334 32.05 -7.04 -4.04
N LEU A 335 30.97 -7.37 -3.31
CA LEU A 335 30.78 -8.70 -2.71
C LEU A 335 30.62 -9.79 -3.78
N ALA A 336 29.92 -9.51 -4.88
CA ALA A 336 29.85 -10.43 -6.01
C ALA A 336 31.23 -10.67 -6.66
N ALA A 337 32.11 -9.65 -6.69
CA ALA A 337 33.47 -9.77 -7.20
C ALA A 337 34.32 -10.78 -6.41
N LEU A 338 34.09 -10.91 -5.09
CA LEU A 338 34.81 -11.89 -4.25
C LEU A 338 34.57 -13.34 -4.68
N VAL A 339 33.43 -13.61 -5.31
CA VAL A 339 33.07 -14.92 -5.87
C VAL A 339 33.21 -15.00 -7.39
N GLY A 340 33.90 -14.02 -8.00
CA GLY A 340 34.19 -14.01 -9.44
C GLY A 340 33.07 -13.47 -10.34
N LEU A 341 32.07 -12.80 -9.78
CA LEU A 341 30.88 -12.30 -10.51
C LEU A 341 30.82 -10.77 -10.59
N GLY A 342 31.95 -10.08 -10.47
CA GLY A 342 32.00 -8.62 -10.33
C GLY A 342 31.59 -7.81 -11.57
N GLU A 343 31.86 -8.30 -12.78
CA GLU A 343 31.58 -7.54 -14.01
C GLU A 343 30.09 -7.48 -14.35
N ARG A 344 29.39 -8.59 -14.17
CA ARG A 344 27.95 -8.75 -14.45
C ARG A 344 27.34 -9.55 -13.31
N PRO A 345 27.17 -8.93 -12.12
CA PRO A 345 26.60 -9.64 -11.00
C PRO A 345 25.15 -10.02 -11.35
N PRO A 346 24.76 -11.29 -11.14
CA PRO A 346 23.41 -11.75 -11.42
C PRO A 346 22.43 -11.22 -10.37
N ASP A 347 21.21 -11.72 -10.40
CA ASP A 347 20.27 -11.58 -9.28
C ASP A 347 20.95 -12.05 -7.96
N LEU A 348 20.38 -11.67 -6.82
CA LEU A 348 20.90 -11.99 -5.50
C LEU A 348 19.79 -12.47 -4.57
N LEU A 349 19.95 -13.65 -3.96
CA LEU A 349 19.18 -14.06 -2.79
C LEU A 349 19.88 -13.63 -1.52
N VAL A 350 19.14 -12.96 -0.65
CA VAL A 350 19.57 -12.50 0.67
C VAL A 350 18.85 -13.30 1.74
N GLU A 351 19.59 -13.87 2.68
CA GLU A 351 19.04 -14.59 3.84
C GLU A 351 19.36 -13.85 5.15
N SER A 352 18.35 -13.80 6.02
CA SER A 352 18.43 -13.22 7.37
C SER A 352 18.59 -14.30 8.43
N LEU A 353 19.21 -13.95 9.56
CA LEU A 353 19.21 -14.75 10.79
C LEU A 353 17.84 -14.91 11.43
N GLN A 354 16.85 -14.08 11.07
CA GLN A 354 15.52 -14.08 11.65
C GLN A 354 14.93 -15.50 11.70
N LEU A 355 14.32 -15.89 12.83
CA LEU A 355 13.88 -17.28 13.06
C LEU A 355 12.50 -17.58 12.45
N HIS A 356 11.60 -16.60 12.42
CA HIS A 356 10.23 -16.74 11.91
C HIS A 356 9.81 -15.54 11.06
N GLY A 357 8.83 -15.68 10.17
CA GLY A 357 8.26 -14.57 9.38
C GLY A 357 8.51 -14.66 7.87
N ALA A 358 7.66 -13.96 7.09
CA ALA A 358 7.57 -14.11 5.64
C ALA A 358 8.72 -13.50 4.81
N PHE A 359 9.63 -12.74 5.44
CA PHE A 359 10.75 -12.02 4.81
C PHE A 359 12.10 -12.41 5.41
N ARG A 360 12.24 -13.66 5.86
CA ARG A 360 13.54 -14.26 6.21
C ARG A 360 14.49 -14.35 5.03
N ARG A 361 13.93 -14.36 3.83
CA ARG A 361 14.64 -14.36 2.55
C ARG A 361 14.00 -13.33 1.63
N ALA A 362 14.82 -12.63 0.86
CA ALA A 362 14.39 -11.70 -0.16
C ALA A 362 15.36 -11.77 -1.34
N ALA A 363 14.84 -11.64 -2.55
CA ALA A 363 15.65 -11.57 -3.76
C ALA A 363 15.77 -10.13 -4.26
N LEU A 364 16.93 -9.79 -4.81
CA LEU A 364 17.22 -8.54 -5.50
C LEU A 364 17.54 -8.86 -6.95
N ARG A 365 17.05 -8.03 -7.87
CA ARG A 365 17.33 -8.16 -9.29
C ARG A 365 18.74 -7.67 -9.62
N ASP A 366 19.35 -8.19 -10.67
CA ASP A 366 20.68 -7.82 -11.17
C ASP A 366 20.90 -6.29 -11.26
N ASN A 367 19.93 -5.52 -11.76
CA ASN A 367 20.02 -4.06 -11.79
C ASN A 367 20.13 -3.42 -10.39
N GLN A 368 19.44 -3.98 -9.39
CA GLN A 368 19.54 -3.55 -8.00
C GLN A 368 20.89 -3.93 -7.39
N VAL A 369 21.44 -5.09 -7.74
CA VAL A 369 22.76 -5.54 -7.27
C VAL A 369 23.89 -4.68 -7.87
N ARG A 370 23.76 -4.30 -9.15
CA ARG A 370 24.74 -3.48 -9.88
C ARG A 370 24.79 -2.01 -9.45
N ASP A 371 23.69 -1.49 -8.90
CA ASP A 371 23.58 -0.08 -8.55
C ASP A 371 24.68 0.34 -7.56
N PRO A 372 25.44 1.42 -7.84
CA PRO A 372 26.55 1.84 -6.99
C PRO A 372 26.14 2.31 -5.59
N ARG A 373 24.85 2.54 -5.34
CA ARG A 373 24.26 2.91 -4.04
C ARG A 373 23.73 1.70 -3.26
N SER A 374 23.70 0.50 -3.86
CA SER A 374 23.27 -0.71 -3.18
C SER A 374 24.38 -1.26 -2.30
N LEU A 375 24.11 -1.34 -1.00
CA LEU A 375 25.10 -1.66 0.03
C LEU A 375 24.65 -2.84 0.89
N LEU A 376 25.62 -3.67 1.28
CA LEU A 376 25.59 -4.32 2.58
C LEU A 376 26.08 -3.29 3.61
N ALA A 377 25.14 -2.55 4.18
CA ALA A 377 25.43 -1.51 5.16
C ALA A 377 25.85 -2.11 6.50
N LEU A 378 26.92 -1.55 7.07
CA LEU A 378 27.47 -1.91 8.38
C LEU A 378 27.30 -0.78 9.42
N ARG A 379 27.04 0.44 8.92
CA ARG A 379 26.91 1.67 9.69
C ARG A 379 25.80 2.56 9.14
N VAL A 380 25.24 3.41 10.00
CA VAL A 380 24.30 4.47 9.64
C VAL A 380 24.67 5.77 10.38
N GLY A 381 24.72 6.88 9.67
CA GLY A 381 25.16 8.19 10.17
C GLY A 381 26.49 8.15 10.92
N GLY A 382 27.45 7.38 10.40
CA GLY A 382 28.81 7.29 10.94
C GLY A 382 29.00 6.35 12.14
N VAL A 383 27.93 5.76 12.67
CA VAL A 383 28.01 4.82 13.80
C VAL A 383 27.55 3.43 13.38
N ASP A 384 27.90 2.43 14.19
CA ASP A 384 27.43 1.06 13.99
C ASP A 384 25.89 0.99 14.04
N LEU A 385 25.32 0.07 13.25
CA LEU A 385 23.90 -0.22 13.29
C LEU A 385 23.50 -0.62 14.71
N SER A 386 22.32 -0.19 15.17
CA SER A 386 21.71 -0.78 16.36
C SER A 386 21.26 -2.22 16.07
N ALA A 387 21.04 -3.01 17.12
CA ALA A 387 20.46 -4.35 16.99
C ALA A 387 19.16 -4.31 16.17
N ASP A 388 18.30 -3.33 16.42
CA ASP A 388 17.02 -3.18 15.73
C ASP A 388 17.13 -2.68 14.29
N HIS A 389 18.19 -1.95 13.94
CA HIS A 389 18.47 -1.56 12.55
C HIS A 389 19.24 -2.61 11.77
N GLY A 390 19.53 -3.77 12.38
CA GLY A 390 20.06 -4.93 11.68
C GLY A 390 21.54 -5.17 11.87
N TYR A 391 22.14 -4.71 12.98
CA TYR A 391 23.49 -5.13 13.37
C TYR A 391 23.64 -6.66 13.27
N PRO A 392 24.71 -7.19 12.66
CA PRO A 392 25.94 -6.51 12.28
C PRO A 392 25.94 -5.95 10.85
N ALA A 393 24.96 -6.34 10.02
CA ALA A 393 24.88 -5.98 8.61
C ALA A 393 23.43 -6.05 8.08
N ARG A 394 23.08 -5.09 7.22
CA ARG A 394 21.79 -5.04 6.53
C ARG A 394 21.95 -4.73 5.05
N ILE A 395 20.98 -5.10 4.24
CA ILE A 395 20.83 -4.62 2.87
C ILE A 395 20.19 -3.24 2.86
N ILE A 396 20.72 -2.37 2.02
CA ILE A 396 20.11 -1.09 1.62
C ILE A 396 20.19 -0.94 0.10
N VAL A 397 19.05 -0.72 -0.55
CA VAL A 397 18.92 -0.60 -2.02
C VAL A 397 17.99 0.58 -2.36
N PRO A 398 18.33 1.40 -3.37
CA PRO A 398 17.48 2.52 -3.79
C PRO A 398 16.15 2.06 -4.37
N ALA A 399 15.11 2.90 -4.21
CA ALA A 399 13.76 2.70 -4.74
C ALA A 399 13.11 1.35 -4.40
N ALA A 400 13.56 0.63 -3.39
CA ALA A 400 13.03 -0.68 -3.03
C ALA A 400 12.02 -0.60 -1.87
N PRO A 401 11.03 -1.51 -1.81
CA PRO A 401 10.24 -1.74 -0.61
C PRO A 401 11.12 -2.03 0.60
N GLY A 402 10.75 -1.51 1.77
CA GLY A 402 11.49 -1.71 3.02
C GLY A 402 11.71 -3.18 3.37
N VAL A 403 10.81 -4.07 2.94
CA VAL A 403 10.93 -5.52 3.12
C VAL A 403 12.09 -6.16 2.35
N LEU A 404 12.60 -5.52 1.29
CA LEU A 404 13.78 -5.98 0.54
C LEU A 404 15.10 -5.45 1.13
N ASN A 405 15.03 -4.52 2.09
CA ASN A 405 16.18 -3.97 2.81
C ASN A 405 16.48 -4.83 4.05
N THR A 406 16.72 -6.12 3.80
CA THR A 406 16.86 -7.22 4.78
C THR A 406 17.84 -6.90 5.89
N LYS A 407 17.45 -7.18 7.13
CA LYS A 407 18.27 -6.98 8.35
C LYS A 407 18.88 -8.29 8.84
N TRP A 408 19.92 -8.19 9.66
CA TRP A 408 20.62 -9.34 10.25
C TRP A 408 21.05 -10.35 9.18
N VAL A 409 21.68 -9.85 8.11
CA VAL A 409 22.05 -10.65 6.95
C VAL A 409 23.04 -11.74 7.38
N SER A 410 22.88 -12.96 6.87
CA SER A 410 23.78 -14.09 7.14
C SER A 410 24.34 -14.72 5.87
N ARG A 411 23.57 -14.70 4.77
CA ARG A 411 24.00 -15.24 3.48
C ARG A 411 23.58 -14.36 2.32
N LEU A 412 24.48 -14.27 1.33
CA LEU A 412 24.27 -13.72 0.01
C LEU A 412 24.60 -14.81 -1.02
N THR A 413 23.62 -15.19 -1.84
CA THR A 413 23.81 -16.16 -2.91
C THR A 413 23.55 -15.47 -4.24
N PHE A 414 24.50 -15.49 -5.17
CA PHE A 414 24.44 -14.86 -6.49
C PHE A 414 24.19 -15.92 -7.58
N GLY A 415 23.19 -15.70 -8.45
CA GLY A 415 22.75 -16.57 -9.55
C GLY A 415 22.09 -17.93 -9.20
N GLU A 416 22.48 -18.59 -8.11
CA GLU A 416 22.20 -20.02 -7.88
C GLU A 416 21.28 -20.27 -6.66
N TRP A 417 19.94 -20.15 -6.79
CA TRP A 417 19.00 -20.54 -5.72
C TRP A 417 17.60 -20.97 -6.18
#